data_AF-A0A358N7J9-F1
#
_entry.id   AF-A0A358N7J9-F1
#
_cell.length_a   1.000
_cell.length_b   1.000
_cell.length_c   1.000
_cell.angle_alpha   90.00
_cell.angle_beta   90.00
_cell.angle_gamma   90.00
#
_symmetry.space_group_name_H-M   'P 1'
#
loop_
_entity.id
_entity.type
_entity.pdbx_description
1 polymer ?
#
loop_
_entity_poly.entity_id
_entity_poly.type
_entity_poly.pdbx_seq_one_letter_code
_entity_poly.pdbx_strand_id
1 'polypeptide(L)'
;MGFSQFGITPAVSLSGYPDLVAWINSGYAGEMGYFSQRQQAYQHPDGVMEGVKSIIALAYPYDTGEAVPCRQGLGRIAKYVWSGVDYHDIIHPKLKQLCKLITKDSPDSRARGVVDTAPLMEREIAKQAGLGWQGKNTLLLNKH
;
A
#
# COMPACT_ATOMS: atom_id res chain seq x y z
N MET A 1 -9.01 3.23 -15.45
CA MET A 1 -7.96 2.47 -14.73
C MET A 1 -8.52 1.50 -13.69
N GLY A 2 -9.67 1.76 -13.05
CA GLY A 2 -10.37 0.80 -12.19
C GLY A 2 -10.13 0.95 -10.69
N PHE A 3 -9.42 2.01 -10.27
CA PHE A 3 -9.33 2.40 -8.87
C PHE A 3 -10.69 2.95 -8.41
N SER A 4 -11.17 2.51 -7.24
CA SER A 4 -12.46 2.94 -6.69
C SER A 4 -12.36 4.28 -5.98
N GLN A 5 -11.19 4.62 -5.42
CA GLN A 5 -10.94 5.86 -4.71
C GLN A 5 -9.49 6.31 -4.87
N PHE A 6 -9.26 7.60 -4.66
CA PHE A 6 -7.92 8.15 -4.56
C PHE A 6 -7.89 9.34 -3.60
N GLY A 7 -6.68 9.69 -3.16
CA GLY A 7 -6.42 10.84 -2.33
C GLY A 7 -4.97 11.27 -2.49
N ILE A 8 -4.68 12.52 -2.13
CA ILE A 8 -3.34 13.10 -2.27
C ILE A 8 -2.90 13.61 -0.90
N THR A 9 -1.67 13.28 -0.53
CA THR A 9 -1.02 13.75 0.71
C THR A 9 0.39 14.26 0.39
N PRO A 10 0.92 15.25 1.12
CA PRO A 10 2.34 15.60 1.00
C PRO A 10 3.24 14.43 1.38
N ALA A 11 4.42 14.36 0.78
CA ALA A 11 5.44 13.40 1.17
C ALA A 11 6.20 13.93 2.39
N VAL A 12 5.80 13.49 3.57
CA VAL A 12 6.38 13.88 4.86
C VAL A 12 6.74 12.65 5.68
N SER A 13 7.53 12.84 6.73
CA SER A 13 7.81 11.77 7.69
C SER A 13 6.53 11.28 8.34
N LEU A 14 6.41 9.96 8.43
CA LEU A 14 5.22 9.29 8.95
C LEU A 14 5.31 9.19 10.47
N SER A 15 4.20 9.50 11.14
CA SER A 15 4.11 9.52 12.60
C SER A 15 4.20 8.12 13.20
N GLY A 16 3.86 7.07 12.46
CA GLY A 16 3.98 5.68 12.90
C GLY A 16 5.39 5.10 12.80
N TYR A 17 6.38 5.84 12.27
CA TYR A 17 7.74 5.33 12.14
C TYR A 17 8.38 4.88 13.47
N PRO A 18 8.28 5.64 14.58
CA PRO A 18 8.81 5.19 15.88
C PRO A 18 8.17 3.88 16.36
N ASP A 19 6.86 3.70 16.14
CA ASP A 19 6.14 2.49 16.51
C ASP A 19 6.61 1.28 15.67
N LEU A 20 6.85 1.48 14.38
CA LEU A 20 7.44 0.45 13.51
C LEU A 20 8.82 0.03 14.02
N VAL A 21 9.68 0.99 14.38
CA VAL A 21 11.02 0.70 14.93
C VAL A 21 10.92 -0.08 16.24
N ALA A 22 10.05 0.35 17.16
CA ALA A 22 9.81 -0.36 18.42
C ALA A 22 9.30 -1.79 18.19
N TRP A 23 8.39 -1.97 17.23
CA TRP A 23 7.83 -3.27 16.86
C TRP A 23 8.90 -4.20 16.26
N ILE A 24 9.78 -3.69 15.38
CA ILE A 24 10.92 -4.43 14.83
C ILE A 24 11.89 -4.84 15.95
N ASN A 25 12.28 -3.89 16.80
CA ASN A 25 13.21 -4.13 17.92
C ASN A 25 12.67 -5.12 18.96
N SER A 26 11.34 -5.24 19.07
CA SER A 26 10.68 -6.23 19.92
C SER A 26 10.66 -7.64 19.32
N GLY A 27 11.21 -7.84 18.12
CA GLY A 27 11.24 -9.14 17.43
C GLY A 27 9.90 -9.55 16.81
N TYR A 28 8.91 -8.65 16.75
CA TYR A 28 7.59 -8.97 16.23
C TYR A 28 7.55 -9.16 14.70
N ALA A 29 8.61 -8.76 14.00
CA ALA A 29 8.78 -9.02 12.56
C ALA A 29 8.93 -10.50 12.20
N GLY A 30 9.25 -11.38 13.16
CA GLY A 30 9.50 -12.79 12.90
C GLY A 30 10.56 -12.97 11.80
N GLU A 31 10.21 -13.69 10.74
CA GLU A 31 11.10 -13.95 9.61
C GLU A 31 11.09 -12.85 8.52
N MET A 32 10.31 -11.78 8.70
CA MET A 32 10.19 -10.67 7.74
C MET A 32 11.42 -9.75 7.78
N GLY A 33 12.59 -10.28 7.45
CA GLY A 33 13.89 -9.58 7.51
C GLY A 33 13.97 -8.33 6.63
N TYR A 34 13.08 -8.17 5.65
CA TYR A 34 13.01 -6.96 4.83
C TYR A 34 12.65 -5.71 5.65
N PHE A 35 11.92 -5.84 6.77
CA PHE A 35 11.60 -4.71 7.64
C PHE A 35 12.86 -4.14 8.30
N SER A 36 13.70 -4.98 8.88
CA SER A 36 14.94 -4.55 9.55
C SER A 36 15.98 -4.06 8.53
N GLN A 37 16.16 -4.76 7.41
CA GLN A 37 17.10 -4.39 6.35
C GLN A 37 16.81 -3.02 5.72
N ARG A 38 15.53 -2.62 5.68
CA ARG A 38 15.08 -1.38 5.03
C ARG A 38 14.49 -0.38 6.02
N GLN A 39 14.73 -0.56 7.32
CA GLN A 39 14.08 0.22 8.38
C GLN A 39 14.16 1.73 8.14
N GLN A 40 15.33 2.27 7.79
CA GLN A 40 15.50 3.72 7.53
C GLN A 40 14.65 4.22 6.36
N ALA A 41 14.42 3.40 5.33
CA ALA A 41 13.63 3.81 4.16
C ALA A 41 12.14 4.01 4.47
N TYR A 42 11.62 3.43 5.56
CA TYR A 42 10.25 3.66 6.02
C TYR A 42 10.05 5.03 6.70
N GLN A 43 11.12 5.72 7.09
CA GLN A 43 11.04 6.99 7.84
C GLN A 43 10.45 8.14 6.99
N HIS A 44 10.80 8.16 5.70
CA HIS A 44 10.39 9.21 4.78
C HIS A 44 10.18 8.63 3.38
N PRO A 45 9.14 9.07 2.63
CA PRO A 45 8.91 8.61 1.26
C PRO A 45 10.10 8.81 0.30
N ASP A 46 11.03 9.71 0.63
CA ASP A 46 12.30 9.88 -0.12
C ASP A 46 13.15 8.61 -0.15
N GLY A 47 13.00 7.71 0.83
CA GLY A 47 13.63 6.38 0.81
C GLY A 47 13.18 5.50 -0.36
N VAL A 48 12.07 5.84 -1.02
CA VAL A 48 11.55 5.16 -2.21
C VAL A 48 11.77 5.97 -3.49
N MET A 49 11.59 7.29 -3.44
CA MET A 49 11.84 8.17 -4.58
C MET A 49 12.41 9.49 -4.09
N GLU A 50 13.71 9.69 -4.29
CA GLU A 50 14.39 10.90 -3.86
C GLU A 50 13.75 12.18 -4.41
N GLY A 51 13.45 13.13 -3.53
CA GLY A 51 12.87 14.42 -3.87
C GLY A 51 11.36 14.37 -4.07
N VAL A 52 10.69 13.30 -3.64
CA VAL A 52 9.23 13.18 -3.74
C VAL A 52 8.54 14.27 -2.92
N LYS A 53 7.51 14.90 -3.49
CA LYS A 53 6.79 16.02 -2.86
C LYS A 53 5.37 15.67 -2.45
N SER A 54 4.74 14.74 -3.16
CA SER A 54 3.38 14.29 -2.89
C SER A 54 3.24 12.81 -3.21
N ILE A 55 2.25 12.19 -2.60
CA ILE A 55 1.87 10.80 -2.82
C ILE A 55 0.39 10.77 -3.21
N ILE A 56 0.09 10.05 -4.30
CA ILE A 56 -1.28 9.73 -4.70
C ILE A 56 -1.60 8.33 -4.18
N ALA A 57 -2.41 8.24 -3.12
CA ALA A 57 -2.90 6.97 -2.61
C ALA A 57 -4.11 6.52 -3.43
N LEU A 58 -4.16 5.24 -3.79
CA LEU A 58 -5.19 4.65 -4.65
C LEU A 58 -5.78 3.42 -3.99
N ALA A 59 -7.11 3.27 -4.02
CA ALA A 59 -7.79 2.06 -3.59
C ALA A 59 -8.21 1.24 -4.82
N TYR A 60 -7.93 -0.06 -4.80
CA TYR A 60 -8.38 -1.00 -5.82
C TYR A 60 -9.30 -2.05 -5.18
N PRO A 61 -10.54 -2.20 -5.66
CA PRO A 61 -11.47 -3.17 -5.10
C PRO A 61 -11.06 -4.60 -5.48
N TYR A 62 -11.38 -5.55 -4.61
CA TYR A 62 -11.28 -6.98 -4.89
C TYR A 62 -12.61 -7.66 -4.53
N ASP A 63 -12.78 -8.91 -4.93
CA ASP A 63 -14.02 -9.65 -4.68
C ASP A 63 -14.26 -9.88 -3.17
N THR A 64 -15.37 -9.35 -2.68
CA THR A 64 -15.81 -9.50 -1.28
C THR A 64 -17.06 -10.36 -1.14
N GLY A 65 -17.46 -11.09 -2.18
CA GLY A 65 -18.63 -11.97 -2.20
C GLY A 65 -18.67 -13.02 -1.08
N GLU A 66 -19.76 -13.77 -1.02
CA GLU A 66 -19.89 -14.85 -0.05
C GLU A 66 -18.85 -15.94 -0.33
N ALA A 67 -18.17 -16.36 0.74
CA ALA A 67 -17.17 -17.42 0.64
C ALA A 67 -17.89 -18.74 0.34
N VAL A 68 -17.44 -19.46 -0.68
CA VAL A 68 -17.90 -20.82 -0.94
C VAL A 68 -17.64 -21.67 0.33
N PRO A 69 -18.63 -22.45 0.81
CA PRO A 69 -18.44 -23.32 1.96
C PRO A 69 -17.24 -24.24 1.76
N CYS A 70 -16.40 -24.31 2.81
CA CYS A 70 -15.20 -25.13 2.78
C CYS A 70 -15.59 -26.61 2.75
N ARG A 71 -15.11 -27.35 1.76
CA ARG A 71 -15.31 -28.81 1.69
C ARG A 71 -14.42 -29.50 2.71
N GLN A 72 -14.83 -30.69 3.17
CA GLN A 72 -14.03 -31.50 4.07
C GLN A 72 -12.65 -31.79 3.45
N GLY A 73 -11.58 -31.59 4.22
CA GLY A 73 -10.21 -31.78 3.76
C GLY A 73 -9.59 -30.57 3.03
N LEU A 74 -10.31 -29.46 2.85
CA LEU A 74 -9.78 -28.22 2.29
C LEU A 74 -9.66 -27.12 3.35
N GLY A 75 -8.75 -26.17 3.11
CA GLY A 75 -8.61 -24.94 3.88
C GLY A 75 -9.23 -23.73 3.16
N ARG A 76 -9.39 -22.62 3.89
CA ARG A 76 -9.82 -21.34 3.32
C ARG A 76 -8.61 -20.48 2.99
N ILE A 77 -8.70 -19.73 1.89
CA ILE A 77 -7.73 -18.70 1.52
C ILE A 77 -8.33 -17.31 1.69
N ALA A 78 -7.47 -16.31 1.88
CA ALA A 78 -7.90 -14.92 2.04
C ALA A 78 -8.63 -14.40 0.79
N LYS A 79 -9.59 -13.48 0.98
CA LYS A 79 -10.41 -12.97 -0.13
C LYS A 79 -9.61 -12.26 -1.22
N TYR A 80 -8.54 -11.55 -0.85
CA TYR A 80 -7.72 -10.78 -1.79
C TYR A 80 -6.97 -11.67 -2.81
N VAL A 81 -6.92 -13.00 -2.62
CA VAL A 81 -6.33 -13.95 -3.58
C VAL A 81 -7.36 -14.76 -4.37
N TRP A 82 -8.66 -14.53 -4.17
CA TRP A 82 -9.71 -15.36 -4.79
C TRP A 82 -9.74 -15.32 -6.32
N SER A 83 -9.28 -14.22 -6.93
CA SER A 83 -9.16 -14.11 -8.39
C SER A 83 -8.19 -15.14 -8.98
N GLY A 84 -7.32 -15.74 -8.16
CA GLY A 84 -6.21 -16.58 -8.60
C GLY A 84 -5.10 -15.81 -9.33
N VAL A 85 -5.22 -14.48 -9.40
CA VAL A 85 -4.26 -13.59 -10.05
C VAL A 85 -3.63 -12.72 -8.97
N ASP A 86 -2.29 -12.64 -8.97
CA ASP A 86 -1.58 -11.74 -8.08
C ASP A 86 -2.02 -10.29 -8.36
N TYR A 87 -2.44 -9.57 -7.32
CA TYR A 87 -2.89 -8.19 -7.48
C TYR A 87 -1.77 -7.29 -8.04
N HIS A 88 -0.50 -7.65 -7.87
CA HIS A 88 0.63 -6.95 -8.46
C HIS A 88 0.52 -6.88 -9.99
N ASP A 89 0.14 -7.99 -10.63
CA ASP A 89 0.00 -8.08 -12.09
C ASP A 89 -1.16 -7.23 -12.62
N ILE A 90 -2.14 -6.95 -11.76
CA ILE A 90 -3.29 -6.09 -12.08
C ILE A 90 -2.95 -4.61 -11.83
N ILE A 91 -2.29 -4.31 -10.71
CA ILE A 91 -2.09 -2.94 -10.23
C ILE A 91 -0.89 -2.27 -10.92
N HIS A 92 0.24 -2.96 -11.10
CA HIS A 92 1.44 -2.35 -11.69
C HIS A 92 1.22 -1.75 -13.09
N PRO A 93 0.54 -2.43 -14.04
CA PRO A 93 0.27 -1.85 -15.36
C PRO A 93 -0.58 -0.57 -15.26
N LYS A 94 -1.53 -0.52 -14.33
CA LYS A 94 -2.39 0.67 -14.10
C LYS A 94 -1.60 1.83 -13.51
N LEU A 95 -0.72 1.55 -12.54
CA LEU A 95 0.18 2.56 -11.99
C LEU A 95 1.15 3.10 -13.05
N LYS A 96 1.68 2.22 -13.92
CA LYS A 96 2.54 2.64 -15.04
C LYS A 96 1.78 3.54 -16.02
N GLN A 97 0.52 3.24 -16.30
CA GLN A 97 -0.34 4.10 -17.11
C GLN A 97 -0.55 5.46 -16.45
N LEU A 98 -0.83 5.51 -15.14
CA LEU A 98 -0.98 6.75 -14.40
C LEU A 98 0.30 7.60 -14.41
N CYS A 99 1.46 6.98 -14.19
CA CYS A 99 2.75 7.69 -14.25
C CYS A 99 2.97 8.33 -15.62
N LYS A 100 2.64 7.61 -16.71
CA LYS A 100 2.72 8.17 -18.08
C LYS A 100 1.81 9.37 -18.29
N LEU A 101 0.59 9.35 -17.71
CA LEU A 101 -0.33 10.48 -17.78
C LEU A 101 0.24 11.71 -17.05
N ILE A 102 0.77 11.50 -15.84
CA ILE A 102 1.39 12.58 -15.05
C ILE A 102 2.57 13.22 -15.80
N THR A 103 3.49 12.41 -16.34
CA THR A 103 4.64 12.93 -17.08
C THR A 103 4.23 13.55 -18.43
N LYS A 104 3.14 13.09 -19.05
CA LYS A 104 2.63 13.73 -20.27
C LYS A 104 2.12 15.15 -19.99
N ASP A 105 1.38 15.34 -18.90
CA ASP A 105 0.78 16.63 -18.54
C ASP A 105 1.76 17.55 -17.78
N SER A 106 2.83 16.99 -17.21
CA SER A 106 3.90 17.71 -16.52
C SER A 106 5.26 17.06 -16.84
N PRO A 107 5.90 17.43 -17.96
CA PRO A 107 7.12 16.78 -18.47
C PRO A 107 8.31 16.79 -17.51
N ASP A 108 8.43 17.83 -16.67
CA ASP A 108 9.51 17.96 -15.69
C ASP A 108 9.26 17.16 -14.41
N SER A 109 8.08 16.55 -14.27
CA SER A 109 7.73 15.74 -13.11
C SER A 109 8.23 14.29 -13.25
N ARG A 110 8.63 13.71 -12.12
CA ARG A 110 8.94 12.28 -11.99
C ARG A 110 7.84 11.59 -11.20
N ALA A 111 7.42 10.41 -11.65
CA ALA A 111 6.43 9.59 -10.97
C ALA A 111 6.90 8.14 -10.88
N ARG A 112 6.70 7.51 -9.72
CA ARG A 112 7.00 6.11 -9.46
C ARG A 112 5.78 5.43 -8.86
N GLY A 113 5.25 4.43 -9.56
CA GLY A 113 4.17 3.58 -9.05
C GLY A 113 4.72 2.42 -8.22
N VAL A 114 4.21 2.25 -7.00
CA VAL A 114 4.55 1.14 -6.11
C VAL A 114 3.27 0.54 -5.50
N VAL A 115 3.36 -0.73 -5.10
CA VAL A 115 2.33 -1.46 -4.36
C VAL A 115 3.03 -2.54 -3.54
N ASP A 116 2.75 -2.62 -2.23
CA ASP A 116 3.14 -3.63 -1.21
C ASP A 116 4.64 -3.87 -0.97
N THR A 117 5.46 -3.84 -2.03
CA THR A 117 6.87 -4.23 -2.04
C THR A 117 7.84 -3.10 -1.67
N ALA A 118 7.37 -1.85 -1.67
CA ALA A 118 8.18 -0.68 -1.35
C ALA A 118 8.12 -0.38 0.16
N PRO A 119 9.21 0.12 0.78
CA PRO A 119 9.23 0.44 2.19
C PRO A 119 8.44 1.72 2.51
N LEU A 120 7.11 1.65 2.39
CA LEU A 120 6.16 2.71 2.73
C LEU A 120 5.15 2.18 3.74
N MET A 121 4.73 3.02 4.70
CA MET A 121 3.61 2.68 5.57
C MET A 121 2.29 3.03 4.87
N GLU A 122 1.93 2.23 3.85
CA GLU A 122 0.83 2.51 2.92
C GLU A 122 -0.51 2.82 3.61
N ARG A 123 -0.82 2.13 4.72
CA ARG A 123 -2.04 2.38 5.49
C ARG A 123 -2.07 3.75 6.17
N GLU A 124 -0.92 4.22 6.66
CA GLU A 124 -0.82 5.55 7.26
C GLU A 124 -0.90 6.63 6.18
N ILE A 125 -0.22 6.43 5.05
CA ILE A 125 -0.30 7.31 3.89
C ILE A 125 -1.75 7.42 3.39
N ALA A 126 -2.44 6.29 3.25
CA ALA A 126 -3.83 6.26 2.79
C ALA A 126 -4.78 6.97 3.78
N LYS A 127 -4.55 6.83 5.10
CA LYS A 127 -5.28 7.61 6.12
C LYS A 127 -5.04 9.11 5.96
N GLN A 128 -3.78 9.54 5.80
CA GLN A 128 -3.45 10.97 5.59
C GLN A 128 -4.06 11.52 4.30
N ALA A 129 -4.08 10.71 3.24
CA ALA A 129 -4.70 11.05 1.96
C ALA A 129 -6.24 11.02 1.99
N GLY A 130 -6.87 10.69 3.13
CA GLY A 130 -8.32 10.72 3.30
C GLY A 130 -9.08 9.49 2.80
N LEU A 131 -8.39 8.37 2.52
CA LEU A 131 -9.03 7.12 2.05
C LEU A 131 -9.69 6.32 3.18
N GLY A 132 -9.62 6.75 4.43
CA GLY A 132 -10.22 6.03 5.55
C GLY A 132 -9.55 6.26 6.89
N TRP A 133 -9.79 5.35 7.83
CA TRP A 133 -9.19 5.34 9.16
C TRP A 133 -8.61 3.96 9.48
N GLN A 134 -7.65 3.90 10.40
CA GLN A 134 -7.08 2.64 10.84
C GLN A 134 -8.00 1.98 11.89
N GLY A 135 -8.44 0.76 11.61
CA GLY A 135 -9.23 -0.05 12.55
C GLY A 135 -8.36 -0.70 13.63
N LYS A 136 -9.00 -1.20 14.69
CA LYS A 136 -8.32 -1.99 15.75
C LYS A 136 -7.68 -3.28 15.21
N ASN A 137 -8.15 -3.77 14.06
CA ASN A 137 -7.59 -4.90 13.33
C ASN A 137 -6.36 -4.52 12.48
N THR A 138 -5.83 -3.30 12.63
CA THR A 138 -4.67 -2.74 11.91
C THR A 138 -4.89 -2.42 10.43
N LEU A 139 -6.05 -2.75 9.86
CA LEU A 139 -6.40 -2.47 8.47
C LEU A 139 -6.93 -1.04 8.31
N LEU A 140 -6.78 -0.49 7.10
CA LEU A 140 -7.49 0.72 6.72
C LEU A 140 -8.96 0.36 6.44
N LEU A 141 -9.88 1.07 7.09
CA LEU A 141 -11.32 0.92 6.91
C LEU A 141 -11.88 2.16 6.23
N ASN A 142 -12.89 1.95 5.40
CA ASN A 142 -13.62 3.00 4.70
C ASN A 142 -15.13 2.76 4.86
N LYS A 143 -15.92 3.85 4.86
CA LYS A 143 -17.39 3.81 4.92
C LYS A 143 -18.04 3.74 3.53
N HIS A 144 -17.29 4.01 2.48
CA HIS A 144 -17.73 4.18 1.10
C HIS A 144 -17.02 3.20 0.17
#